data_AF-A0A6N6S9S5-F1
#
_entry.id   AF-A0A6N6S9S5-F1
#
_cell.length_a   1.000
_cell.length_b   1.000
_cell.length_c   1.000
_cell.angle_alpha   90.00
_cell.angle_beta   90.00
_cell.angle_gamma   90.00
#
_symmetry.space_group_name_H-M   'P 1'
#
loop_
_entity.id
_entity.type
_entity.pdbx_description
1 polymer ?
#
loop_
_entity_poly.entity_id
_entity_poly.type
_entity_poly.pdbx_seq_one_letter_code
_entity_poly.pdbx_strand_id
1 'polypeptide(L)'
;MSGRSPPGSGTDAVILGDFLKAIGQIHDRQFLKVLGLGVLLALALLSGAYAVVATLIGWAVPDTFTLPWIGEITWVESLLSWGSLVLMLVLSVFLMVPVASAFSGLFLDDVAEAVEARHYPA
;
A
#
# COMPACT_ATOMS: atom_id res chain seq x y z
N MET A 1 11.79 -51.93 21.29
CA MET A 1 12.44 -50.68 20.83
C MET A 1 11.62 -50.10 19.68
N SER A 2 11.21 -48.84 19.82
CA SER A 2 10.72 -47.91 18.78
C SER A 2 9.43 -48.26 18.02
N GLY A 3 8.27 -47.85 18.57
CA GLY A 3 7.06 -47.62 17.80
C GLY A 3 7.20 -46.34 16.95
N ARG A 4 7.11 -46.46 15.63
CA ARG A 4 7.02 -45.32 14.70
C ARG A 4 5.58 -44.79 14.68
N SER A 5 5.40 -43.52 15.00
CA SER A 5 4.17 -42.78 14.73
C SER A 5 4.01 -42.53 13.21
N PRO A 6 2.80 -42.64 12.64
CA PRO A 6 2.55 -42.35 11.23
C PRO A 6 2.60 -40.83 10.92
N PRO A 7 3.05 -40.42 9.72
CA PRO A 7 3.15 -39.01 9.33
C PRO A 7 1.87 -38.45 8.70
N GLY A 8 1.46 -37.23 9.11
CA GLY A 8 0.92 -36.21 8.21
C GLY A 8 -0.57 -36.22 7.82
N SER A 9 -1.52 -36.27 8.75
CA SER A 9 -2.93 -35.96 8.43
C SER A 9 -3.62 -35.02 9.42
N GLY A 10 -3.12 -34.93 10.66
CA GLY A 10 -3.67 -34.03 11.68
C GLY A 10 -3.30 -32.57 11.49
N THR A 11 -2.07 -32.29 11.04
CA THR A 11 -1.54 -30.92 10.93
C THR A 11 -2.20 -30.15 9.80
N ASP A 12 -2.42 -30.80 8.65
CA ASP A 12 -2.96 -30.21 7.44
C ASP A 12 -4.43 -29.80 7.62
N ALA A 13 -5.19 -30.63 8.33
CA ALA A 13 -6.57 -30.35 8.71
C ALA A 13 -6.69 -29.19 9.70
N VAL A 14 -5.74 -29.06 10.63
CA VAL A 14 -5.67 -27.92 11.56
C VAL A 14 -5.29 -26.63 10.81
N ILE A 15 -4.31 -26.67 9.91
CA ILE A 15 -3.90 -25.52 9.09
C ILE A 15 -5.08 -25.02 8.22
N LEU A 16 -5.81 -25.92 7.56
CA LEU A 16 -6.98 -25.55 6.75
C LEU A 16 -8.13 -24.97 7.61
N GLY A 17 -8.35 -25.54 8.80
CA GLY A 17 -9.36 -25.04 9.74
C GLY A 17 -9.03 -23.63 10.27
N ASP A 18 -7.76 -23.40 10.62
CA ASP A 18 -7.29 -22.09 11.10
C ASP A 18 -7.30 -21.04 9.98
N PHE A 19 -6.94 -21.42 8.75
CA PHE A 19 -7.04 -20.57 7.57
C PHE A 19 -8.49 -20.14 7.28
N LEU A 20 -9.44 -21.07 7.34
CA LEU A 20 -10.87 -20.76 7.15
C LEU A 20 -11.41 -19.86 8.27
N LYS A 21 -10.96 -20.06 9.52
CA LYS A 21 -11.27 -19.15 10.63
C LYS A 21 -10.73 -17.75 10.40
N ALA A 22 -9.49 -17.62 9.92
CA ALA A 22 -8.88 -16.34 9.60
C ALA A 22 -9.65 -15.61 8.48
N ILE A 23 -10.10 -16.34 7.44
CA ILE A 23 -10.98 -15.77 6.41
C ILE A 23 -12.31 -15.31 7.01
N GLY A 24 -12.91 -16.09 7.91
CA GLY A 24 -14.13 -15.68 8.62
C GLY A 24 -13.96 -14.42 9.48
N GLN A 25 -12.74 -14.17 9.97
CA GLN A 25 -12.39 -12.97 10.75
C GLN A 25 -12.15 -11.71 9.90
N ILE A 26 -12.00 -11.83 8.57
CA ILE A 26 -11.84 -10.66 7.68
C ILE A 26 -13.01 -9.67 7.80
N HIS A 27 -14.20 -10.15 8.19
CA HIS A 27 -15.40 -9.32 8.35
C HIS A 27 -15.50 -8.63 9.72
N ASP A 28 -14.51 -8.79 10.60
CA ASP A 28 -14.48 -8.07 11.87
C ASP A 28 -14.34 -6.56 11.61
N ARG A 29 -15.19 -5.76 12.26
CA ARG A 29 -15.22 -4.30 12.10
C ARG A 29 -13.87 -3.67 12.42
N GLN A 30 -13.09 -4.26 13.32
CA GLN A 30 -11.79 -3.73 13.70
C GLN A 30 -10.75 -3.96 12.61
N PHE A 31 -10.75 -5.12 11.95
CA PHE A 31 -9.88 -5.42 10.81
C PHE A 31 -10.23 -4.54 9.60
N LEU A 32 -11.52 -4.36 9.31
CA LEU A 32 -12.00 -3.51 8.23
C LEU A 32 -11.67 -2.03 8.45
N LYS A 33 -11.70 -1.54 9.70
CA LYS A 33 -11.28 -0.17 10.03
C LYS A 33 -9.81 0.06 9.69
N VAL A 34 -8.93 -0.83 10.12
CA VAL A 34 -7.48 -0.73 9.87
C VAL A 34 -7.17 -0.87 8.38
N LEU A 35 -7.80 -1.85 7.70
CA LEU A 35 -7.67 -2.03 6.26
C LEU A 35 -8.13 -0.78 5.49
N GLY A 36 -9.29 -0.23 5.86
CA GLY A 36 -9.82 0.98 5.25
C GLY A 36 -8.91 2.19 5.46
N LEU A 37 -8.37 2.35 6.67
CA LEU A 37 -7.42 3.43 6.99
C LEU A 37 -6.12 3.28 6.20
N GLY A 38 -5.58 2.06 6.09
CA GLY A 38 -4.40 1.78 5.28
C GLY A 38 -4.62 2.06 3.78
N VAL A 39 -5.76 1.67 3.22
CA VAL A 39 -6.11 1.97 1.82
C VAL A 39 -6.30 3.47 1.60
N LEU A 40 -7.02 4.16 2.48
CA LEU A 40 -7.25 5.60 2.39
C LEU A 40 -5.93 6.37 2.49
N LEU A 41 -5.06 5.98 3.43
CA LEU A 41 -3.73 6.55 3.60
C LEU A 41 -2.88 6.35 2.34
N ALA A 42 -2.85 5.14 1.78
CA ALA A 42 -2.11 4.86 0.56
C ALA A 42 -2.60 5.70 -0.63
N LEU A 43 -3.92 5.82 -0.80
CA LEU A 43 -4.51 6.66 -1.84
C LEU A 43 -4.20 8.15 -1.64
N ALA A 44 -4.26 8.64 -0.39
CA ALA A 44 -3.94 10.02 -0.06
C ALA A 44 -2.46 10.34 -0.34
N LEU A 45 -1.55 9.46 0.07
CA LEU A 45 -0.11 9.58 -0.19
C LEU A 45 0.20 9.53 -1.69
N LEU A 46 -0.41 8.60 -2.42
CA LEU A 46 -0.24 8.50 -3.88
C LEU A 46 -0.71 9.76 -4.59
N SER A 47 -1.91 10.23 -4.26
CA SER A 47 -2.50 11.43 -4.86
C SER A 47 -1.68 12.68 -4.53
N GLY A 48 -1.24 12.82 -3.27
CA GLY A 48 -0.39 13.93 -2.83
C GLY A 48 0.98 13.94 -3.51
N ALA A 49 1.65 12.78 -3.58
CA ALA A 49 2.92 12.64 -4.28
C ALA A 49 2.80 12.95 -5.77
N TYR A 50 1.75 12.43 -6.42
CA TYR A 50 1.46 12.74 -7.82
C TYR A 50 1.22 14.23 -8.03
N ALA A 51 0.42 14.88 -7.19
CA ALA A 51 0.14 16.31 -7.29
C ALA A 51 1.41 17.17 -7.13
N VAL A 52 2.28 16.82 -6.18
CA VAL A 52 3.57 17.51 -5.98
C VAL A 52 4.45 17.36 -7.21
N VAL A 53 4.62 16.14 -7.71
CA VAL A 53 5.44 15.87 -8.90
C VAL A 53 4.87 16.57 -10.14
N ALA A 54 3.55 16.49 -10.37
CA ALA A 54 2.90 17.16 -11.48
C ALA A 54 3.09 18.69 -11.44
N THR A 55 2.97 19.28 -10.24
CA THR A 55 3.19 20.73 -10.05
C THR A 55 4.65 21.13 -10.32
N LEU A 56 5.61 20.37 -9.80
CA LEU A 56 7.04 20.60 -10.03
C LEU A 56 7.40 20.49 -11.52
N ILE A 57 6.84 19.50 -12.21
CA ILE A 57 7.03 19.33 -13.65
C ILE A 57 6.43 20.53 -14.40
N GLY A 58 5.19 20.92 -14.10
CA GLY A 58 4.53 22.06 -14.76
C GLY A 58 5.27 23.40 -14.57
N TRP A 59 6.05 23.57 -13.50
CA TRP A 59 6.94 24.72 -13.34
C TRP A 59 8.23 24.62 -14.15
N ALA A 60 8.78 23.42 -14.32
CA ALA A 60 10.04 23.20 -15.01
C ALA A 60 9.89 23.06 -16.53
N VAL A 61 8.68 22.76 -17.01
CA VAL A 61 8.41 22.24 -18.35
C VAL A 61 7.22 22.99 -18.97
N PRO A 62 7.37 23.59 -20.17
CA PRO A 62 6.26 24.20 -20.90
C PRO A 62 5.15 23.18 -21.25
N ASP A 63 3.90 23.63 -21.32
CA ASP A 63 2.73 22.77 -21.56
C ASP A 63 2.81 21.96 -22.86
N THR A 64 3.46 22.50 -23.89
CA THR A 64 3.66 21.86 -25.18
C THR A 64 5.12 21.91 -25.64
N PHE A 65 5.59 20.79 -26.20
CA PHE A 65 6.88 20.68 -26.86
C PHE A 65 6.71 20.41 -28.34
N THR A 66 7.24 21.27 -29.18
CA THR A 66 7.31 21.01 -30.62
C THR A 66 8.61 20.29 -30.95
N LEU A 67 8.52 19.01 -31.30
CA LEU A 67 9.66 18.23 -31.78
C LEU A 67 9.67 18.22 -33.32
N PRO A 68 10.82 18.49 -33.96
CA PRO A 68 10.91 18.69 -35.41
C PRO A 68 10.57 17.45 -36.25
N TRP A 69 10.53 16.25 -35.65
CA TRP A 69 10.23 15.00 -36.35
C TRP A 69 8.92 14.34 -35.89
N ILE A 70 8.40 14.72 -34.71
CA ILE A 70 7.30 14.01 -34.02
C ILE A 70 6.06 14.91 -33.88
N GLY A 71 6.19 16.23 -34.06
CA GLY A 71 5.09 17.19 -33.95
C GLY A 71 4.99 17.84 -32.56
N GLU A 72 3.87 18.50 -32.30
CA GLU A 72 3.56 19.09 -30.99
C GLU A 72 3.13 17.97 -30.03
N ILE A 73 3.87 17.82 -28.93
CA ILE A 73 3.60 16.86 -27.88
C ILE A 73 3.19 17.61 -26.62
N THR A 74 1.99 17.31 -26.14
CA THR A 74 1.54 17.76 -24.82
C THR A 74 2.18 16.86 -23.75
N TRP A 75 2.75 17.44 -22.70
CA TRP A 75 3.31 16.62 -21.60
C TRP A 75 2.23 15.75 -20.95
N VAL A 76 1.00 16.27 -20.84
CA VAL A 76 -0.16 15.52 -20.34
C VAL A 76 -0.44 14.29 -21.20
N GLU A 77 -0.47 14.41 -22.54
CA GLU A 77 -0.60 13.25 -23.43
C GLU A 77 0.56 12.25 -23.27
N SER A 78 1.77 12.72 -23.00
CA SER A 78 2.91 11.84 -22.72
C SER A 78 2.76 11.07 -21.41
N LEU A 79 2.15 11.69 -20.39
CA LEU A 79 1.77 11.01 -19.14
C LEU A 79 0.61 10.03 -19.31
N LEU A 80 -0.20 10.17 -20.37
CA LEU A 80 -1.23 9.21 -20.74
C LEU A 80 -0.72 8.12 -21.69
N SER A 81 0.50 8.25 -22.22
CA SER A 81 1.13 7.27 -23.11
C SER A 81 2.21 6.43 -22.39
N TRP A 82 3.23 5.94 -23.08
CA TRP A 82 4.33 5.14 -22.51
C TRP A 82 5.09 5.84 -21.37
N GLY A 83 5.09 7.17 -21.36
CA GLY A 83 5.64 7.98 -20.26
C GLY A 83 4.92 7.72 -18.93
N SER A 84 3.63 7.38 -18.97
CA SER A 84 2.84 6.97 -17.81
C SER A 84 3.47 5.80 -17.08
N LEU A 85 3.86 4.75 -17.82
CA LEU A 85 4.38 3.51 -17.25
C LEU A 85 5.69 3.76 -16.48
N VAL A 86 6.59 4.54 -17.06
CA VAL A 86 7.87 4.90 -16.42
C VAL A 86 7.64 5.77 -15.19
N LEU A 87 6.77 6.78 -15.31
CA LEU A 87 6.43 7.65 -14.19
C LEU A 87 5.79 6.83 -13.05
N MET A 88 4.86 5.93 -13.36
CA MET A 88 4.18 5.10 -12.37
C MET A 88 5.15 4.15 -11.66
N LEU A 89 6.13 3.58 -12.38
CA LEU A 89 7.19 2.76 -11.77
C LEU A 89 8.06 3.58 -10.81
N VAL A 90 8.48 4.77 -11.21
CA VAL A 90 9.29 5.66 -10.35
C VAL A 90 8.48 6.07 -9.12
N LEU A 91 7.24 6.54 -9.31
CA LEU A 91 6.36 6.87 -8.19
C LEU A 91 6.14 5.66 -7.29
N SER A 92 5.95 4.45 -7.84
CA SER A 92 5.73 3.24 -7.04
C SER A 92 6.92 2.92 -6.12
N VAL A 93 8.15 3.01 -6.63
CA VAL A 93 9.35 2.83 -5.80
C VAL A 93 9.49 3.95 -4.79
N PHE A 94 9.26 5.19 -5.20
CA PHE A 94 9.38 6.35 -4.32
C PHE A 94 8.31 6.34 -3.22
N LEU A 95 7.11 5.81 -3.49
CA LEU A 95 6.03 5.66 -2.53
C LEU A 95 6.31 4.60 -1.46
N MET A 96 7.16 3.61 -1.74
CA MET A 96 7.50 2.55 -0.79
C MET A 96 7.99 3.12 0.54
N VAL A 97 8.87 4.13 0.52
CA VAL A 97 9.47 4.71 1.71
C VAL A 97 8.46 5.56 2.52
N PRO A 98 7.73 6.53 1.92
CA PRO A 98 6.68 7.29 2.59
C PRO A 98 5.57 6.39 3.14
N VAL A 99 5.10 5.42 2.37
CA VAL A 99 4.04 4.49 2.81
C VAL A 99 4.51 3.68 4.01
N ALA A 100 5.70 3.08 3.96
CA ALA A 100 6.25 2.33 5.09
C ALA A 100 6.44 3.21 6.34
N SER A 101 6.87 4.47 6.18
CA SER A 101 7.02 5.41 7.29
C SER A 101 5.68 5.81 7.92
N ALA A 102 4.65 6.04 7.10
CA ALA A 102 3.31 6.40 7.57
C ALA A 102 2.62 5.22 8.24
N PHE A 103 2.77 4.01 7.71
CA PHE A 103 2.32 2.78 8.37
C PHE A 103 3.04 2.58 9.71
N SER A 104 4.34 2.82 9.77
CA SER A 104 5.09 2.69 11.04
C SER A 104 4.65 3.73 12.08
N GLY A 105 4.36 4.97 11.66
CA GLY A 105 3.89 6.03 12.56
C GLY A 105 2.47 5.79 13.10
N LEU A 106 1.51 5.53 12.21
CA LEU A 106 0.10 5.38 12.58
C LEU A 106 -0.17 4.09 13.37
N PHE A 107 0.52 2.99 13.06
CA PHE A 107 0.38 1.77 13.84
C PHE A 107 1.08 1.84 15.19
N LEU A 108 2.11 2.69 15.38
CA LEU A 108 2.69 2.89 16.70
C LEU A 108 1.72 3.62 17.63
N ASP A 109 1.02 4.64 17.15
CA ASP A 109 0.03 5.38 17.93
C ASP A 109 -1.20 4.49 18.23
N ASP A 110 -1.75 3.80 17.22
CA ASP A 110 -2.89 2.87 17.40
C ASP A 110 -2.54 1.68 18.33
N VAL A 111 -1.31 1.15 18.26
CA VAL A 111 -0.84 0.09 19.16
C VAL A 111 -0.56 0.63 20.55
N ALA A 112 -0.01 1.84 20.67
CA ALA A 112 0.21 2.48 21.96
C ALA A 112 -1.11 2.71 22.69
N GLU A 113 -2.14 3.22 22.01
CA GLU A 113 -3.45 3.45 22.61
C GLU A 113 -4.18 2.12 22.93
N ALA A 114 -4.04 1.10 22.06
CA ALA A 114 -4.56 -0.24 22.35
C ALA A 114 -3.84 -0.93 23.54
N VAL A 115 -2.54 -0.68 23.71
CA VAL A 115 -1.76 -1.17 24.86
C VAL A 115 -2.10 -0.39 26.14
N GLU A 116 -2.25 0.93 26.05
CA GLU A 116 -2.69 1.79 27.15
C GLU A 116 -4.07 1.37 27.66
N ALA A 117 -5.05 1.15 26.79
CA ALA A 117 -6.39 0.69 27.19
C ALA A 117 -6.38 -0.67 27.91
N ARG A 118 -5.37 -1.51 27.68
CA ARG A 118 -5.28 -2.86 28.27
C ARG A 118 -4.39 -2.93 29.52
N HIS A 119 -3.37 -2.07 29.62
CA HIS A 119 -2.42 -2.08 30.74
C HIS A 119 -2.59 -0.90 31.70
N TYR A 120 -3.26 0.17 31.25
CA TYR A 120 -3.68 1.33 32.05
C TYR A 120 -5.19 1.57 31.95
N PRO A 121 -6.02 0.65 32.46
CA PRO A 121 -7.44 0.94 32.66
C PRO A 121 -7.59 1.88 33.86
N ALA A 122 -7.58 3.19 33.59
CA ALA A 122 -8.05 4.21 34.53
C ALA A 122 -9.48 4.63 34.18
#